data_AF-A0A925RYG3-F1
#
_entry.id   AF-A0A925RYG3-F1
#
_cell.length_a   1.000
_cell.length_b   1.000
_cell.length_c   1.000
_cell.angle_alpha   90.00
_cell.angle_beta   90.00
_cell.angle_gamma   90.00
#
_symmetry.space_group_name_H-M   'P 1'
#
loop_
_entity.id
_entity.type
_entity.pdbx_description
1 polymer ?
#
loop_
_entity_poly.entity_id
_entity_poly.type
_entity_poly.pdbx_seq_one_letter_code
_entity_poly.pdbx_strand_id
1 'polypeptide(L)'
;MNLLAHLHLQGDGLRAMDVALAEVLRRLDPGTDARVLAAASLASLAVGTGHAAFDPAQPQTLLGDLDDLPEAVAWITALRASPWVSEPAAHAVAPASRPLVLEGGLLYLRRYREYERRLAAGLKRIAAQAPAPVDVAALAPLFATLFPDARDDGGQARA
;
A
#
# COMPACT_ATOMS: atom_id res chain seq x y z
N MET A 1 -10.11 8.19 -26.83
CA MET A 1 -10.91 8.28 -25.58
C MET A 1 -9.95 8.51 -24.41
N ASN A 2 -10.31 9.30 -23.40
CA ASN A 2 -9.44 9.55 -22.23
C ASN A 2 -9.42 8.30 -21.33
N LEU A 3 -8.24 7.85 -20.86
CA LEU A 3 -8.10 6.68 -19.99
C LEU A 3 -8.99 6.76 -18.73
N LEU A 4 -9.14 7.95 -18.14
CA LEU A 4 -10.07 8.16 -17.02
C LEU A 4 -11.53 7.95 -17.40
N ALA A 5 -11.91 8.39 -18.61
CA ALA A 5 -13.27 8.20 -19.11
C ALA A 5 -13.53 6.71 -19.41
N HIS A 6 -12.52 5.99 -19.92
CA HIS A 6 -12.59 4.54 -20.12
C HIS A 6 -12.82 3.79 -18.80
N LEU A 7 -12.04 4.11 -17.77
CA LEU A 7 -12.19 3.51 -16.43
C LEU A 7 -13.55 3.83 -15.79
N HIS A 8 -14.08 5.04 -16.00
CA HIS A 8 -15.38 5.43 -15.48
C HIS A 8 -16.54 4.67 -16.14
N LEU A 9 -16.39 4.31 -17.43
CA LEU A 9 -17.44 3.68 -18.22
C LEU A 9 -17.45 2.15 -18.13
N GLN A 10 -16.34 1.50 -17.77
CA GLN A 10 -16.17 0.04 -17.92
C GLN A 10 -15.93 -0.74 -16.61
N GLY A 11 -15.48 -0.09 -15.53
CA GLY A 11 -15.26 -0.77 -14.24
C GLY A 11 -16.51 -0.81 -13.35
N ASP A 12 -16.48 -1.65 -12.30
CA ASP A 12 -17.35 -1.52 -11.12
C ASP A 12 -17.05 -0.15 -10.46
N GLY A 13 -17.74 0.86 -10.98
CA GLY A 13 -17.68 2.31 -10.72
C GLY A 13 -16.55 2.84 -9.84
N LEU A 14 -15.62 3.59 -10.44
CA LEU A 14 -14.84 4.59 -9.69
C LEU A 14 -15.79 5.42 -8.83
N ARG A 15 -15.53 5.47 -7.52
CA ARG A 15 -16.37 6.25 -6.61
C ARG A 15 -16.13 7.73 -6.86
N ALA A 16 -17.07 8.57 -6.44
CA ALA A 16 -16.94 10.02 -6.58
C ALA A 16 -15.62 10.56 -6.00
N MET A 17 -15.14 9.97 -4.90
CA MET A 17 -13.86 10.35 -4.29
C MET A 17 -12.64 10.02 -5.15
N ASP A 18 -12.67 8.88 -5.86
CA ASP A 18 -11.57 8.43 -6.70
C ASP A 18 -11.40 9.37 -7.90
N VAL A 19 -12.53 9.75 -8.50
CA VAL A 19 -12.59 10.74 -9.59
C VAL A 19 -12.16 12.12 -9.10
N ALA A 20 -12.67 12.57 -7.95
CA ALA A 20 -12.37 13.88 -7.40
C ALA A 20 -10.86 14.06 -7.12
N LEU A 21 -10.16 13.01 -6.70
CA LEU A 21 -8.70 13.05 -6.53
C LEU A 21 -7.99 13.40 -7.84
N ALA A 22 -8.31 12.70 -8.93
CA ALA A 22 -7.72 13.00 -10.24
C ALA A 22 -8.11 14.40 -10.74
N GLU A 23 -9.34 14.83 -10.52
CA GLU A 23 -9.77 16.19 -10.88
C GLU A 23 -9.00 17.27 -10.12
N VAL A 24 -8.72 17.06 -8.83
CA VAL A 24 -7.91 17.98 -8.04
C VAL A 24 -6.49 18.06 -8.60
N LEU A 25 -5.85 16.93 -8.91
CA LEU A 25 -4.50 16.92 -9.49
C LEU A 25 -4.47 17.64 -10.85
N ARG A 26 -5.44 17.35 -11.73
CA ARG A 26 -5.58 17.99 -13.03
C ARG A 26 -5.85 19.49 -12.93
N ARG A 27 -6.60 19.94 -11.92
CA ARG A 27 -6.86 21.37 -11.69
C ARG A 27 -5.61 22.09 -11.18
N LEU A 28 -4.79 21.44 -10.37
CA LEU A 28 -3.54 22.02 -9.87
C LEU A 28 -2.45 22.06 -10.94
N ASP A 29 -2.39 21.05 -11.80
CA ASP A 29 -1.51 21.01 -12.97
C ASP A 29 -2.25 20.41 -14.18
N PRO A 30 -2.75 21.25 -15.10
CA PRO A 30 -3.43 20.79 -16.32
C PRO A 30 -2.58 19.93 -17.25
N GLY A 31 -1.24 19.99 -17.12
CA GLY A 31 -0.29 19.18 -17.88
C GLY A 31 -0.08 17.77 -17.32
N THR A 32 -0.75 17.41 -16.21
CA THR A 32 -0.60 16.10 -15.59
C THR A 32 -1.00 14.99 -16.58
N ASP A 33 -0.08 14.03 -16.80
CA ASP A 33 -0.30 12.90 -17.70
C ASP A 33 -1.55 12.09 -17.31
N ALA A 34 -2.38 11.74 -18.30
CA ALA A 34 -3.61 10.98 -18.09
C ALA A 34 -3.39 9.64 -17.38
N ARG A 35 -2.22 9.01 -17.58
CA ARG A 35 -1.80 7.78 -16.90
C ARG A 35 -1.61 7.99 -15.40
N VAL A 36 -1.06 9.15 -15.01
CA VAL A 36 -0.87 9.52 -13.61
C VAL A 36 -2.23 9.78 -12.96
N LEU A 37 -3.12 10.51 -13.64
CA LEU A 37 -4.46 10.78 -13.14
C LEU A 37 -5.29 9.50 -12.96
N ALA A 38 -5.22 8.58 -13.92
CA ALA A 38 -5.83 7.26 -13.83
C ALA A 38 -5.26 6.47 -12.65
N ALA A 39 -3.94 6.36 -12.56
CA ALA A 39 -3.29 5.63 -11.48
C ALA A 39 -3.58 6.24 -10.09
N ALA A 40 -3.73 7.56 -9.98
CA ALA A 40 -4.16 8.22 -8.74
C ALA A 40 -5.58 7.80 -8.33
N SER A 41 -6.50 7.76 -9.30
CA SER A 41 -7.88 7.29 -9.08
C SER A 41 -7.89 5.82 -8.65
N LEU A 42 -7.07 4.99 -9.29
CA LEU A 42 -6.93 3.56 -8.99
C LEU A 42 -6.28 3.31 -7.62
N ALA A 43 -5.29 4.12 -7.22
CA ALA A 43 -4.73 4.05 -5.87
C ALA A 43 -5.77 4.42 -4.80
N SER A 44 -6.66 5.37 -5.08
CA SER A 44 -7.78 5.70 -4.20
C SER A 44 -8.83 4.58 -4.16
N LEU A 45 -9.16 3.99 -5.31
CA LEU A 45 -10.07 2.85 -5.41
C LEU A 45 -9.52 1.63 -4.64
N ALA A 46 -8.24 1.30 -4.84
CA ALA A 46 -7.54 0.21 -4.16
C ALA A 46 -7.70 0.30 -2.63
N VAL A 47 -7.41 1.47 -2.06
CA VAL A 47 -7.65 1.77 -0.64
C VAL A 47 -9.11 1.59 -0.25
N GLY A 48 -10.01 2.01 -1.12
CA GLY A 48 -11.45 1.84 -0.95
C GLY A 48 -11.95 0.42 -0.87
N THR A 49 -11.27 -0.49 -1.57
CA THR A 49 -11.61 -1.91 -1.66
C THR A 49 -10.77 -2.79 -0.72
N GLY A 50 -9.95 -2.18 0.15
CA GLY A 50 -9.18 -2.87 1.18
C GLY A 50 -7.72 -3.17 0.82
N HIS A 51 -7.26 -2.78 -0.37
CA HIS A 51 -5.86 -2.89 -0.76
C HIS A 51 -5.05 -1.69 -0.26
N ALA A 52 -3.79 -1.88 0.12
CA ALA A 52 -2.97 -0.76 0.58
C ALA A 52 -2.42 0.13 -0.55
N ALA A 53 -2.27 -0.45 -1.74
CA ALA A 53 -1.71 0.20 -2.92
C ALA A 53 -2.35 -0.36 -4.21
N PHE A 54 -2.17 0.40 -5.29
CA PHE A 54 -2.46 -0.06 -6.65
C PHE A 54 -1.20 -0.70 -7.26
N ASP A 55 -1.36 -1.84 -7.93
CA ASP A 55 -0.29 -2.52 -8.69
C ASP A 55 -0.46 -2.29 -10.21
N PRO A 56 0.36 -1.42 -10.84
CA PRO A 56 0.36 -1.23 -12.29
C PRO A 56 0.73 -2.48 -13.10
N ALA A 57 1.40 -3.47 -12.50
CA ALA A 57 1.73 -4.73 -13.16
C ALA A 57 0.56 -5.72 -13.18
N GLN A 58 -0.43 -5.53 -12.30
CA GLN A 58 -1.58 -6.41 -12.17
C GLN A 58 -2.89 -5.62 -12.00
N PRO A 59 -3.22 -4.69 -12.91
CA PRO A 59 -4.41 -3.86 -12.78
C PRO A 59 -5.72 -4.65 -12.73
N GLN A 60 -5.74 -5.84 -13.34
CA GLN A 60 -6.89 -6.74 -13.35
C GLN A 60 -7.31 -7.22 -11.96
N THR A 61 -6.42 -7.19 -10.98
CA THR A 61 -6.76 -7.53 -9.59
C THR A 61 -7.76 -6.55 -8.98
N LEU A 62 -7.76 -5.30 -9.46
CA LEU A 62 -8.66 -4.25 -9.01
C LEU A 62 -9.80 -4.00 -9.98
N LEU A 63 -9.54 -4.13 -11.28
CA LEU A 63 -10.45 -3.70 -12.35
C LEU A 63 -11.20 -4.84 -13.03
N GLY A 64 -10.81 -6.10 -12.79
CA GLY A 64 -11.22 -7.22 -13.64
C GLY A 64 -10.60 -7.12 -15.03
N ASP A 65 -11.16 -7.87 -15.98
CA ASP A 65 -10.68 -7.90 -17.36
C ASP A 65 -11.19 -6.66 -18.11
N LEU A 66 -10.34 -5.63 -18.17
CA LEU A 66 -10.55 -4.43 -18.99
C LEU A 66 -9.53 -4.37 -20.12
N ASP A 67 -10.02 -4.11 -21.32
CA ASP A 67 -9.19 -3.87 -22.50
C ASP A 67 -8.55 -2.47 -22.50
N ASP A 68 -7.53 -2.28 -23.33
CA ASP A 68 -6.87 -0.99 -23.60
C ASP A 68 -6.24 -0.29 -22.39
N LEU A 69 -5.85 -1.05 -21.36
CA LEU A 69 -5.07 -0.51 -20.26
C LEU A 69 -3.59 -0.31 -20.67
N PRO A 70 -2.93 0.76 -20.18
CA PRO A 70 -1.50 0.94 -20.40
C PRO A 70 -0.68 -0.22 -19.84
N GLU A 71 0.41 -0.57 -20.53
CA GLU A 71 1.39 -1.49 -19.97
C GLU A 71 2.00 -0.94 -18.66
N ALA A 72 2.35 -1.84 -17.76
CA ALA A 72 2.95 -1.52 -16.46
C ALA A 72 4.16 -0.58 -16.60
N VAL A 73 5.05 -0.85 -17.56
CA VAL A 73 6.25 -0.03 -17.82
C VAL A 73 5.86 1.40 -18.23
N ALA A 74 4.82 1.56 -19.05
CA ALA A 74 4.34 2.87 -19.47
C ALA A 74 3.75 3.65 -18.30
N TRP A 75 3.03 2.99 -17.39
CA TRP A 75 2.53 3.59 -16.16
C TRP A 75 3.68 4.03 -15.24
N ILE A 76 4.59 3.11 -14.92
CA ILE A 76 5.72 3.37 -14.02
C ILE A 76 6.58 4.53 -14.54
N THR A 77 6.83 4.58 -15.85
CA THR A 77 7.57 5.68 -16.48
C THR A 77 6.87 7.02 -16.30
N ALA A 78 5.55 7.08 -16.56
CA ALA A 78 4.77 8.30 -16.38
C ALA A 78 4.70 8.73 -14.90
N LEU A 79 4.56 7.76 -13.98
CA LEU A 79 4.53 8.00 -12.55
C LEU A 79 5.85 8.60 -12.06
N ARG A 80 7.01 8.03 -12.46
CA ARG A 80 8.33 8.56 -12.09
C ARG A 80 8.60 9.97 -12.62
N ALA A 81 8.06 10.29 -13.79
CA ALA A 81 8.18 11.63 -14.36
C ALA A 81 7.23 12.66 -13.71
N SER A 82 6.26 12.23 -12.91
CA SER A 82 5.22 13.10 -12.37
C SER A 82 5.70 13.92 -11.17
N PRO A 83 5.36 15.21 -11.09
CA PRO A 83 5.65 16.02 -9.91
C PRO A 83 4.86 15.56 -8.66
N TRP A 84 3.74 14.85 -8.85
CA TRP A 84 2.84 14.38 -7.78
C TRP A 84 3.32 13.12 -7.07
N VAL A 85 4.30 12.42 -7.64
CA VAL A 85 4.77 11.12 -7.17
C VAL A 85 6.16 11.26 -6.57
N SER A 86 6.38 10.63 -5.42
CA SER A 86 7.71 10.48 -4.81
C SER A 86 8.12 9.01 -4.81
N GLU A 87 9.42 8.74 -4.92
CA GLU A 87 10.01 7.41 -4.75
C GLU A 87 11.06 7.47 -3.61
N PRO A 88 10.63 7.70 -2.36
CA PRO A 88 11.53 7.76 -1.22
C PRO A 88 12.07 6.36 -0.87
N ALA A 89 13.23 6.31 -0.21
CA ALA A 89 13.69 5.05 0.38
C ALA A 89 12.66 4.49 1.38
N ALA A 90 12.57 3.15 1.51
CA ALA A 90 11.54 2.47 2.30
C ALA A 90 11.37 3.02 3.75
N HIS A 91 12.47 3.43 4.41
CA HIS A 91 12.45 3.96 5.77
C HIS A 91 12.26 5.49 5.86
N ALA A 92 12.40 6.20 4.74
CA ALA A 92 12.29 7.65 4.68
C ALA A 92 10.82 8.11 4.66
N VAL A 93 10.57 9.29 5.22
CA VAL A 93 9.26 9.94 5.17
C VAL A 93 9.04 10.53 3.78
N ALA A 94 7.90 10.25 3.16
CA ALA A 94 7.54 10.83 1.89
C ALA A 94 7.24 12.34 2.04
N PRO A 95 7.67 13.21 1.09
CA PRO A 95 7.40 14.65 1.11
C PRO A 95 5.90 14.95 1.16
N ALA A 96 5.48 15.91 1.99
CA ALA A 96 4.05 16.26 2.12
C ALA A 96 3.47 16.89 0.85
N SER A 97 4.31 17.47 0.00
CA SER A 97 3.92 18.04 -1.30
C SER A 97 3.56 17.01 -2.36
N ARG A 98 3.83 15.71 -2.12
CA ARG A 98 3.60 14.63 -3.08
C ARG A 98 2.55 13.67 -2.53
N PRO A 99 1.30 13.72 -3.03
CA PRO A 99 0.22 12.89 -2.50
C PRO A 99 0.39 11.40 -2.81
N LEU A 100 1.21 11.07 -3.81
CA LEU A 100 1.43 9.69 -4.26
C LEU A 100 2.87 9.25 -3.97
N VAL A 101 3.02 7.96 -3.65
CA VAL A 101 4.32 7.33 -3.41
C VAL A 101 4.44 6.08 -4.26
N LEU A 102 5.49 6.01 -5.08
CA LEU A 102 5.87 4.80 -5.80
C LEU A 102 6.92 4.05 -4.96
N GLU A 103 6.66 2.80 -4.63
CA GLU A 103 7.58 1.96 -3.88
C GLU A 103 7.44 0.50 -4.30
N GLY A 104 8.56 -0.13 -4.71
CA GLY A 104 8.55 -1.53 -5.13
C GLY A 104 7.66 -1.82 -6.34
N GLY A 105 7.39 -0.81 -7.19
CA GLY A 105 6.46 -0.92 -8.32
C GLY A 105 5.00 -0.66 -7.96
N LEU A 106 4.65 -0.57 -6.68
CA LEU A 106 3.31 -0.28 -6.20
C LEU A 106 3.09 1.22 -6.00
N LEU A 107 1.90 1.70 -6.33
CA LEU A 107 1.50 3.09 -6.15
C LEU A 107 0.58 3.24 -4.92
N TYR A 108 1.07 3.99 -3.94
CA TYR A 108 0.36 4.25 -2.70
C TYR A 108 -0.18 5.68 -2.65
N LEU A 109 -1.30 5.85 -1.95
CA LEU A 109 -1.59 7.13 -1.33
C LEU A 109 -0.60 7.37 -0.18
N ARG A 110 0.06 8.53 -0.14
CA ARG A 110 1.12 8.86 0.82
C ARG A 110 0.74 8.53 2.27
N ARG A 111 -0.50 8.84 2.66
CA ARG A 111 -0.99 8.61 4.03
C ARG A 111 -0.90 7.14 4.43
N TYR A 112 -1.28 6.22 3.53
CA TYR A 112 -1.29 4.78 3.80
C TYR A 112 0.12 4.20 3.80
N ARG A 113 0.97 4.63 2.86
CA ARG A 113 2.40 4.28 2.88
C ARG A 113 3.10 4.73 4.17
N GLU A 114 2.76 5.91 4.70
CA GLU A 114 3.29 6.37 5.99
C GLU A 114 2.80 5.52 7.17
N TYR A 115 1.59 4.96 7.12
CA TYR A 115 1.12 4.01 8.13
C TYR A 115 1.94 2.73 8.10
N GLU A 116 2.16 2.15 6.93
CA GLU A 116 3.00 0.96 6.77
C GLU A 116 4.45 1.20 7.22
N ARG A 117 5.03 2.35 6.85
CA ARG A 117 6.38 2.73 7.29
C ARG A 117 6.48 2.77 8.81
N ARG A 118 5.49 3.40 9.48
CA ARG A 118 5.44 3.51 10.94
C ARG A 118 5.26 2.15 11.60
N LEU A 119 4.42 1.29 11.01
CA LEU A 119 4.23 -0.09 11.46
C LEU A 119 5.53 -0.88 11.36
N ALA A 120 6.18 -0.88 10.21
CA ALA A 120 7.45 -1.56 9.98
C ALA A 120 8.55 -1.05 10.94
N ALA A 121 8.64 0.27 11.16
CA ALA A 121 9.56 0.85 12.13
C ALA A 121 9.22 0.42 13.58
N GLY A 122 7.93 0.29 13.90
CA GLY A 122 7.44 -0.23 15.17
C GLY A 122 7.90 -1.67 15.43
N LEU A 123 7.65 -2.55 14.47
CA LEU A 123 8.02 -3.96 14.54
C LEU A 123 9.53 -4.15 14.66
N LYS A 124 10.32 -3.42 13.85
CA LYS A 124 11.80 -3.46 13.95
C LYS A 124 12.30 -3.01 15.32
N ARG A 125 11.68 -1.99 15.91
CA ARG A 125 12.04 -1.52 17.26
C ARG A 125 11.75 -2.56 18.32
N ILE A 126 10.59 -3.22 18.26
CA ILE A 126 10.22 -4.30 19.17
C ILE A 126 11.23 -5.46 19.03
N ALA A 127 11.50 -5.88 17.79
CA ALA A 127 12.43 -6.97 17.50
C ALA A 127 13.89 -6.67 17.90
N ALA A 128 14.30 -5.41 17.92
CA ALA A 128 15.64 -5.00 18.32
C ALA A 128 15.85 -4.98 19.86
N GLN A 129 14.78 -5.05 20.65
CA GLN A 129 14.90 -5.13 22.10
C GLN A 129 15.23 -6.57 22.50
N ALA A 130 16.45 -6.80 22.97
CA ALA A 130 16.78 -8.06 23.63
C ALA A 130 15.89 -8.17 24.89
N PRO A 131 15.16 -9.28 25.06
CA PRO A 131 14.42 -9.50 26.30
C PRO A 131 15.41 -9.45 27.48
N ALA A 132 14.93 -8.99 28.63
CA ALA A 132 15.71 -9.09 29.85
C ALA A 132 16.14 -10.55 30.04
N PRO A 133 17.36 -10.82 30.54
CA PRO A 133 17.77 -12.19 30.83
C PRO A 133 16.79 -12.79 31.83
N VAL A 134 15.96 -13.70 31.34
CA VAL A 134 14.93 -14.42 32.08
C VAL A 134 15.41 -15.86 32.16
N ASP A 135 15.36 -16.44 33.36
CA ASP A 135 15.52 -17.87 33.51
C ASP A 135 14.26 -18.57 32.97
N VAL A 136 14.31 -18.93 31.68
CA VAL A 136 13.20 -19.60 31.00
C VAL A 136 12.88 -20.95 31.66
N ALA A 137 13.87 -21.62 32.26
CA ALA A 137 13.65 -22.88 32.97
C ALA A 137 12.82 -22.66 34.25
N ALA A 138 12.99 -21.53 34.94
CA ALA A 138 12.17 -21.16 36.10
C ALA A 138 10.69 -20.89 35.75
N LEU A 139 10.39 -20.58 34.48
CA LEU A 139 9.01 -20.37 34.01
C LEU A 139 8.29 -21.66 33.63
N ALA A 140 9.00 -22.79 33.46
CA ALA A 140 8.41 -24.05 33.00
C ALA A 140 7.22 -24.55 33.85
N PRO A 141 7.24 -24.47 35.20
CA PRO A 141 6.09 -24.86 36.02
C PRO A 141 4.85 -23.99 35.79
N LEU A 142 5.05 -22.68 35.55
CA LEU A 142 3.97 -21.75 35.25
C LEU A 142 3.34 -22.08 33.89
N PHE A 143 4.16 -22.32 32.87
CA PHE A 143 3.67 -22.74 31.55
C PHE A 143 2.91 -24.06 31.61
N ALA A 144 3.37 -25.03 32.38
CA ALA A 144 2.66 -26.30 32.58
C ALA A 144 1.30 -26.12 33.29
N THR A 145 1.16 -25.09 34.13
CA THR A 145 -0.10 -24.76 34.81
C THR A 145 -1.07 -24.04 33.89
N LEU A 146 -0.58 -23.09 33.08
CA LEU A 146 -1.40 -22.27 32.19
C LEU A 146 -1.79 -22.97 30.90
N PHE A 147 -0.95 -23.91 30.43
CA PHE A 147 -1.15 -24.65 29.18
C PHE A 147 -1.03 -26.17 29.43
N PRO A 148 -1.94 -26.78 30.19
CA PRO A 148 -1.86 -28.20 30.55
C PRO A 148 -1.90 -29.14 29.34
N ASP A 149 -2.58 -28.72 28.26
CA ASP A 149 -2.77 -29.50 27.01
C ASP A 149 -1.80 -29.11 25.89
N ALA A 150 -0.75 -28.34 26.18
CA ALA A 150 0.21 -27.84 25.18
C ALA A 150 1.00 -28.90 24.39
N ARG A 151 0.79 -30.20 24.69
CA ARG A 151 1.49 -31.31 24.06
C ARG A 151 0.96 -31.68 22.67
N ASP A 152 -0.26 -31.26 22.31
CA ASP A 152 -0.91 -31.71 21.07
C ASP A 152 -0.87 -30.73 19.88
N ASP A 153 -0.52 -29.45 20.08
CA ASP A 153 -0.05 -28.56 19.00
C ASP A 153 0.59 -27.31 19.61
N GLY A 154 1.89 -27.39 19.86
CA GLY A 154 2.67 -26.49 20.71
C GLY A 154 2.93 -25.07 20.20
N GLY A 155 1.94 -24.42 19.57
CA GLY A 155 2.06 -23.03 19.12
C GLY A 155 2.01 -22.00 20.26
N GLN A 156 1.28 -22.30 21.34
CA GLN A 156 1.03 -21.35 22.44
C GLN A 156 2.01 -21.48 23.62
N ALA A 157 2.77 -22.58 23.71
CA ALA A 157 3.65 -22.89 24.85
C ALA A 157 5.16 -22.79 24.52
N ARG A 158 5.53 -22.32 23.33
CA ARG A 158 6.93 -22.08 22.97
C ARG A 158 7.36 -20.68 23.44
N ALA A 159 8.16 -20.64 24.50
CA ALA A 159 8.87 -19.46 25.00
C ALA A 159 10.35 -19.57 24.67
#